data_AF-X1B447-F1
#
_entry.id   AF-X1B447-F1
#
_cell.length_a   1.000
_cell.length_b   1.000
_cell.length_c   1.000
_cell.angle_alpha   90.00
_cell.angle_beta   90.00
_cell.angle_gamma   90.00
#
_symmetry.space_group_name_H-M   'P 1'
#
loop_
_entity.id
_entity.type
_entity.pdbx_description
1 polymer ?
#
loop_
_entity_poly.entity_id
_entity_poly.type
_entity_poly.pdbx_seq_one_letter_code
_entity_poly.pdbx_strand_id
1 'polypeptide(L)'
;VQNLIGTIPAGLVFQGTWNAATNTPTLTSGSGTTGHFYIVSTSGSTNLDGVTDWVTGDWAVFIEQGATDAWEKIDNSSVLDGAGTGQTLPLWSGSGTSNTLTDSRFSQSSTANIITGPGNAGSDKTLSVVSAANTEQLYIQGTGEVVVSQNYFYVAASQGMYSNGLARFRGGITNDQTTLSLGGNGSATNLTLTSNTLATFAGDINFGDSHFIGDDADDNLLIQSSANENIIIDSADDLILDAGGNDIRFKVNSVEYGKFKNDSGDFAIFSSIQDKDILFKGNDGGSTITALQLDM
;
A
#
# COMPACT_ATOMS: atom_id res chain seq x y z
N VAL A 1 3.77 87.16 -22.58
CA VAL A 1 3.81 86.06 -21.58
C VAL A 1 3.60 84.77 -22.34
N GLN A 2 4.64 83.95 -22.54
CA GLN A 2 4.42 82.59 -23.06
C GLN A 2 3.70 81.79 -21.98
N ASN A 3 2.57 81.18 -22.33
CA ASN A 3 1.85 80.30 -21.42
C ASN A 3 2.62 78.98 -21.31
N LEU A 4 3.61 78.95 -20.41
CA LEU A 4 4.53 77.82 -20.18
C LEU A 4 3.82 76.51 -19.78
N ILE A 5 2.51 76.56 -19.46
CA ILE A 5 1.68 75.37 -19.25
C ILE A 5 1.48 74.55 -20.54
N GLY A 6 1.50 75.19 -21.72
CA GLY A 6 1.39 74.50 -23.01
C GLY A 6 2.71 73.89 -23.49
N THR A 7 3.83 74.18 -22.83
CA THR A 7 5.16 73.64 -23.12
C THR A 7 5.58 72.55 -22.13
N ILE A 8 4.75 72.25 -21.13
CA ILE A 8 4.93 71.03 -20.33
C ILE A 8 4.74 69.88 -21.32
N PRO A 9 5.74 69.00 -21.52
CA PRO A 9 5.58 67.83 -22.36
C PRO A 9 4.26 67.17 -21.98
N ALA A 10 3.32 67.11 -22.93
CA ALA A 10 2.11 66.35 -22.75
C ALA A 10 2.54 64.95 -22.29
N GLY A 11 1.76 64.32 -21.40
CA GLY A 11 2.01 62.94 -21.00
C GLY A 11 2.01 61.98 -22.20
N LEU A 12 1.86 60.69 -21.95
CA LEU A 12 1.83 59.71 -23.04
C LEU A 12 0.70 60.00 -24.04
N VAL A 13 1.05 60.17 -25.32
CA VAL A 13 0.12 60.45 -26.43
C VAL A 13 0.03 59.24 -27.35
N PHE A 14 -1.09 58.52 -27.29
CA PHE A 14 -1.33 57.35 -28.13
C PHE A 14 -1.51 57.73 -29.60
N GLN A 15 -0.68 57.16 -30.48
CA GLN A 15 -0.70 57.41 -31.94
C GLN A 15 -1.42 56.33 -32.74
N GLY A 16 -1.69 55.17 -32.13
CA GLY A 16 -2.34 54.03 -32.78
C GLY A 16 -1.57 52.73 -32.61
N THR A 17 -1.92 51.73 -33.42
CA THR A 17 -1.21 50.45 -33.43
C THR A 17 -0.07 50.42 -34.43
N TRP A 18 0.98 49.66 -34.16
CA TRP A 18 2.14 49.47 -35.03
C TRP A 18 2.39 47.99 -35.32
N ASN A 19 2.53 47.63 -36.59
CA ASN A 19 2.93 46.29 -37.00
C ASN A 19 4.47 46.22 -37.02
N ALA A 20 5.05 45.54 -36.03
CA ALA A 20 6.50 45.43 -35.88
C ALA A 20 7.15 44.47 -36.88
N ALA A 21 6.38 43.62 -37.56
CA ALA A 21 6.89 42.75 -38.63
C ALA A 21 7.08 43.50 -39.96
N THR A 22 6.20 44.45 -40.26
CA THR A 22 6.23 45.23 -41.53
C THR A 22 6.65 46.68 -41.35
N ASN A 23 6.93 47.12 -40.12
CA ASN A 23 7.17 48.51 -39.75
C ASN A 23 6.10 49.48 -40.29
N THR A 24 4.84 49.27 -39.88
CA THR A 24 3.70 50.05 -40.39
C THR A 24 2.81 50.56 -39.25
N PRO A 25 2.62 51.89 -39.09
CA PRO A 25 3.27 52.96 -39.85
C PRO A 25 4.80 52.95 -39.67
N THR A 26 5.53 53.53 -40.62
CA THR A 26 7.00 53.49 -40.59
C THR A 26 7.53 54.33 -39.44
N LEU A 27 8.16 53.66 -38.48
CA LEU A 27 8.95 54.26 -37.41
C LEU A 27 10.43 54.18 -37.80
N THR A 28 11.22 55.16 -37.37
CA THR A 28 12.65 55.23 -37.66
C THR A 28 13.40 55.58 -36.37
N SER A 29 14.50 54.87 -36.11
CA SER A 29 15.41 55.13 -34.99
C SER A 29 15.79 56.60 -34.88
N GLY A 30 15.81 57.13 -33.65
CA GLY A 30 16.13 58.53 -33.36
C GLY A 30 15.14 59.58 -33.91
N SER A 31 13.99 59.15 -34.44
CA SER A 31 12.97 60.05 -35.00
C SER A 31 11.58 59.77 -34.43
N GLY A 32 11.00 60.80 -33.82
CA GLY A 32 9.68 60.74 -33.20
C GLY A 32 9.33 62.06 -32.52
N THR A 33 8.26 62.06 -31.72
CA THR A 33 7.89 63.18 -30.85
C THR A 33 7.83 62.64 -29.43
N THR A 34 8.57 63.25 -28.51
CA THR A 34 8.66 62.78 -27.12
C THR A 34 7.27 62.63 -26.50
N GLY A 35 7.01 61.47 -25.90
CA GLY A 35 5.72 61.08 -25.32
C GLY A 35 4.76 60.38 -26.30
N HIS A 36 5.02 60.40 -27.61
CA HIS A 36 4.22 59.63 -28.57
C HIS A 36 4.50 58.14 -28.43
N PHE A 37 3.45 57.33 -28.43
CA PHE A 37 3.59 55.88 -28.39
C PHE A 37 2.63 55.14 -29.32
N TYR A 38 3.05 53.95 -29.71
CA TYR A 38 2.26 52.98 -30.45
C TYR A 38 2.17 51.68 -29.67
N ILE A 39 1.05 50.98 -29.82
CA ILE A 39 0.88 49.62 -29.29
C ILE A 39 1.14 48.62 -30.41
N VAL A 40 2.01 47.64 -30.18
CA VAL A 40 2.34 46.61 -31.18
C VAL A 40 1.10 45.77 -31.49
N SER A 41 0.65 45.74 -32.75
CA SER A 41 -0.49 44.90 -33.20
C SER A 41 -0.07 43.55 -33.78
N THR A 42 1.19 43.42 -34.20
CA THR A 42 1.75 42.18 -34.74
C THR A 42 3.21 42.11 -34.32
N SER A 43 3.57 41.04 -33.61
CA SER A 43 4.95 40.76 -33.20
C SER A 43 5.91 40.78 -34.39
N GLY A 44 7.14 41.23 -34.16
CA GLY A 44 8.16 41.29 -35.21
C GLY A 44 9.49 41.82 -34.69
N SER A 45 10.46 41.95 -35.59
CA SER A 45 11.85 42.26 -35.23
C SER A 45 12.39 43.54 -35.84
N THR A 46 11.52 44.47 -36.25
CA THR A 46 11.96 45.79 -36.72
C THR A 46 12.81 46.47 -35.64
N ASN A 47 14.05 46.82 -35.99
CA ASN A 47 14.98 47.50 -35.09
C ASN A 47 14.57 48.97 -34.92
N LEU A 48 14.25 49.37 -33.69
CA LEU A 48 14.15 50.77 -33.28
C LEU A 48 15.13 51.00 -32.13
N ASP A 49 16.15 51.83 -32.38
CA ASP A 49 17.17 52.22 -31.41
C ASP A 49 17.84 51.06 -30.63
N GLY A 50 17.94 49.88 -31.25
CA GLY A 50 18.56 48.67 -30.68
C GLY A 50 17.56 47.62 -30.18
N VAL A 51 16.28 47.98 -30.04
CA VAL A 51 15.20 47.06 -29.66
C VAL A 51 14.72 46.29 -30.89
N THR A 52 14.81 44.96 -30.82
CA THR A 52 14.46 44.04 -31.93
C THR A 52 13.48 42.93 -31.54
N ASP A 53 12.99 42.93 -30.30
CA ASP A 53 12.07 41.91 -29.80
C ASP A 53 10.74 42.58 -29.46
N TRP A 54 9.86 42.73 -30.44
CA TRP A 54 8.54 43.34 -30.25
C TRP A 54 7.46 42.26 -30.30
N VAL A 55 6.66 42.16 -29.25
CA VAL A 55 5.53 41.24 -29.14
C VAL A 55 4.23 42.04 -29.18
N THR A 56 3.18 41.49 -29.79
CA THR A 56 1.84 42.09 -29.77
C THR A 56 1.44 42.49 -28.35
N GLY A 57 1.05 43.76 -28.18
CA GLY A 57 0.68 44.34 -26.89
C GLY A 57 1.76 45.20 -26.25
N ASP A 58 3.04 45.03 -26.61
CA ASP A 58 4.15 45.89 -26.17
C ASP A 58 3.95 47.33 -26.66
N TRP A 59 4.56 48.30 -25.98
CA TRP A 59 4.50 49.71 -26.39
C TRP A 59 5.86 50.16 -26.91
N ALA A 60 5.85 50.74 -28.10
CA ALA A 60 6.98 51.53 -28.61
C ALA A 60 6.73 52.99 -28.22
N VAL A 61 7.54 53.55 -27.33
CA VAL A 61 7.39 54.93 -26.83
C VAL A 61 8.62 55.73 -27.22
N PHE A 62 8.43 56.88 -27.87
CA PHE A 62 9.54 57.78 -28.12
C PHE A 62 9.77 58.67 -26.90
N ILE A 63 10.95 58.60 -26.31
CA ILE A 63 11.30 59.33 -25.09
C ILE A 63 12.56 60.18 -25.27
N GLU A 64 12.70 61.19 -24.42
CA GLU A 64 13.94 61.94 -24.29
C GLU A 64 14.95 61.13 -23.46
N GLN A 65 16.08 60.73 -24.07
CA GLN A 65 17.18 59.99 -23.42
C GLN A 65 18.45 60.82 -23.28
N GLY A 66 18.32 62.05 -22.78
CA GLY A 66 19.47 62.93 -22.58
C GLY A 66 20.06 63.44 -23.89
N ALA A 67 21.12 62.80 -24.43
CA ALA A 67 21.86 63.33 -25.58
C ALA A 67 21.15 63.11 -26.93
N THR A 68 20.38 62.03 -27.06
CA THR A 68 19.59 61.71 -28.26
C THR A 68 18.29 61.05 -27.85
N ASP A 69 17.16 61.53 -28.35
CA ASP A 69 15.85 60.89 -28.15
C ASP A 69 15.81 59.55 -28.87
N ALA A 70 15.10 58.57 -28.29
CA ALA A 70 15.07 57.21 -28.80
C ALA A 70 13.72 56.54 -28.53
N TRP A 71 13.42 55.52 -29.34
CA TRP A 71 12.36 54.57 -29.07
C TRP A 71 12.77 53.63 -27.94
N GLU A 72 11.92 53.56 -26.92
CA GLU A 72 12.01 52.56 -25.87
C GLU A 72 10.87 51.57 -25.95
N LYS A 73 11.14 50.37 -25.43
CA LYS A 73 10.14 49.33 -25.28
C LYS A 73 9.59 49.36 -23.87
N ILE A 74 8.27 49.42 -23.75
CA ILE A 74 7.59 49.03 -22.52
C ILE A 74 6.99 47.65 -22.79
N ASP A 75 7.56 46.63 -22.13
CA ASP A 75 7.06 45.25 -22.19
C ASP A 75 5.65 45.20 -21.61
N ASN A 76 4.70 44.83 -22.44
CA ASN A 76 3.30 44.65 -22.02
C ASN A 76 2.73 43.33 -22.59
N SER A 77 3.60 42.48 -23.12
CA SER A 77 3.39 41.06 -23.32
C SER A 77 3.53 40.32 -21.97
N SER A 78 2.54 39.49 -21.64
CA SER A 78 2.66 38.56 -20.51
C SER A 78 3.78 37.58 -20.83
N VAL A 79 4.79 37.49 -19.96
CA VAL A 79 5.88 36.49 -20.07
C VAL A 79 5.36 35.06 -19.86
N LEU A 80 4.15 34.91 -19.31
CA LEU A 80 3.43 33.64 -19.18
C LEU A 80 2.39 33.56 -20.30
N ASP A 81 2.69 32.81 -21.35
CA ASP A 81 1.75 32.52 -22.44
C ASP A 81 1.25 31.05 -22.39
N GLY A 82 0.21 30.72 -23.14
CA GLY A 82 -0.35 29.37 -23.21
C GLY A 82 -1.88 29.31 -23.20
N ALA A 83 -2.41 28.14 -23.54
CA ALA A 83 -3.84 27.82 -23.46
C ALA A 83 -4.01 26.45 -22.80
N GLY A 84 -5.06 26.31 -22.01
CA GLY A 84 -5.38 25.07 -21.30
C GLY A 84 -6.88 24.79 -21.31
N THR A 85 -7.22 23.56 -20.96
CA THR A 85 -8.58 23.11 -20.72
C THR A 85 -9.01 23.56 -19.32
N GLY A 86 -10.23 24.05 -19.19
CA GLY A 86 -10.79 24.36 -17.87
C GLY A 86 -10.71 23.15 -16.93
N GLN A 87 -10.55 23.40 -15.64
CA GLN A 87 -10.46 22.39 -14.58
C GLN A 87 -9.18 21.52 -14.55
N THR A 88 -8.14 21.86 -15.31
CA THR A 88 -6.81 21.25 -15.15
C THR A 88 -5.90 22.14 -14.30
N LEU A 89 -4.83 21.57 -13.73
CA LEU A 89 -3.72 22.41 -13.23
C LEU A 89 -2.83 22.83 -14.42
N PRO A 90 -2.39 24.10 -14.52
CA PRO A 90 -1.42 24.53 -15.52
C PRO A 90 -0.07 23.83 -15.33
N LEU A 91 0.55 23.43 -16.44
CA LEU A 91 1.85 22.77 -16.52
C LEU A 91 2.70 23.50 -17.57
N TRP A 92 4.01 23.62 -17.34
CA TRP A 92 4.93 24.09 -18.37
C TRP A 92 5.05 23.07 -19.50
N SER A 93 4.89 23.53 -20.74
CA SER A 93 5.00 22.68 -21.93
C SER A 93 6.45 22.29 -22.23
N GLY A 94 6.65 21.09 -22.78
CA GLY A 94 7.94 20.60 -23.25
C GLY A 94 8.89 20.08 -22.15
N SER A 95 10.11 19.72 -22.55
CA SER A 95 11.20 19.33 -21.64
C SER A 95 12.20 20.48 -21.49
N GLY A 96 12.50 20.91 -20.26
CA GLY A 96 13.48 21.95 -19.97
C GLY A 96 12.86 23.28 -19.52
N THR A 97 13.59 24.39 -19.70
CA THR A 97 13.09 25.75 -19.42
C THR A 97 12.00 26.10 -20.43
N SER A 98 10.84 26.55 -19.96
CA SER A 98 9.67 26.85 -20.79
C SER A 98 8.97 28.09 -20.26
N ASN A 99 8.48 28.93 -21.18
CA ASN A 99 7.66 30.11 -20.88
C ASN A 99 6.18 29.91 -21.28
N THR A 100 5.82 28.71 -21.74
CA THR A 100 4.48 28.40 -22.25
C THR A 100 3.77 27.36 -21.38
N LEU A 101 2.57 27.67 -20.93
CA LEU A 101 1.68 26.81 -20.16
C LEU A 101 0.82 25.90 -21.06
N THR A 102 0.48 24.73 -20.53
CA THR A 102 -0.40 23.71 -21.09
C THR A 102 -1.12 22.94 -19.97
N ASP A 103 -1.85 21.89 -20.32
CA ASP A 103 -2.62 21.07 -19.38
C ASP A 103 -1.76 20.03 -18.66
N SER A 104 -1.90 19.94 -17.34
CA SER A 104 -1.39 18.80 -16.58
C SER A 104 -2.31 17.57 -16.73
N ARG A 105 -1.83 16.45 -16.21
CA ARG A 105 -2.61 15.21 -16.08
C ARG A 105 -3.55 15.20 -14.88
N PHE A 106 -3.51 16.26 -14.06
CA PHE A 106 -4.41 16.46 -12.94
C PHE A 106 -5.60 17.30 -13.41
N SER A 107 -6.79 16.73 -13.35
CA SER A 107 -8.04 17.41 -13.68
C SER A 107 -9.03 17.33 -12.53
N GLN A 108 -10.00 18.24 -12.53
CA GLN A 108 -11.03 18.38 -11.51
C GLN A 108 -12.41 18.32 -12.17
N SER A 109 -13.38 17.79 -11.46
CA SER A 109 -14.80 17.86 -11.79
C SER A 109 -15.55 18.42 -10.59
N SER A 110 -16.87 18.59 -10.70
CA SER A 110 -17.70 18.97 -9.56
C SER A 110 -17.69 17.94 -8.42
N THR A 111 -17.20 16.72 -8.66
CA THR A 111 -17.26 15.61 -7.70
C THR A 111 -15.92 14.91 -7.44
N ALA A 112 -14.85 15.21 -8.19
CA ALA A 112 -13.60 14.46 -8.08
C ALA A 112 -12.36 15.24 -8.53
N ASN A 113 -11.23 14.92 -7.90
CA ASN A 113 -9.88 15.19 -8.40
C ASN A 113 -9.35 13.92 -9.08
N ILE A 114 -8.84 14.05 -10.31
CA ILE A 114 -8.51 12.94 -11.19
C ILE A 114 -7.07 13.07 -11.64
N ILE A 115 -6.31 11.97 -11.58
CA ILE A 115 -4.99 11.85 -12.21
C ILE A 115 -5.11 10.80 -13.30
N THR A 116 -4.93 11.21 -14.56
CA THR A 116 -5.02 10.29 -15.71
C THR A 116 -3.63 9.79 -16.06
N GLY A 117 -3.38 8.48 -15.97
CA GLY A 117 -2.09 7.84 -16.29
C GLY A 117 -1.77 7.76 -17.80
N PRO A 118 -0.50 7.52 -18.19
CA PRO A 118 -0.04 7.57 -19.59
C PRO A 118 -0.68 6.52 -20.50
N GLY A 119 -1.17 5.45 -19.89
CA GLY A 119 -1.82 4.34 -20.54
C GLY A 119 -2.32 3.36 -19.49
N ASN A 120 -2.59 2.14 -19.93
CA ASN A 120 -3.18 1.06 -19.14
C ASN A 120 -2.24 -0.14 -18.94
N ALA A 121 -0.97 -0.05 -19.39
CA ALA A 121 -0.01 -1.14 -19.23
C ALA A 121 0.53 -1.18 -17.79
N GLY A 122 1.01 -2.35 -17.35
CA GLY A 122 1.66 -2.49 -16.03
C GLY A 122 2.96 -1.68 -15.90
N SER A 123 3.58 -1.31 -17.02
CA SER A 123 4.75 -0.42 -17.08
C SER A 123 4.38 1.07 -16.95
N ASP A 124 3.13 1.43 -17.21
CA ASP A 124 2.66 2.81 -17.09
C ASP A 124 2.44 3.17 -15.63
N LYS A 125 2.74 4.43 -15.26
CA LYS A 125 2.56 4.92 -13.89
C LYS A 125 1.60 6.10 -13.88
N THR A 126 0.45 5.90 -13.24
CA THR A 126 -0.57 6.95 -13.03
C THR A 126 -0.12 7.93 -11.95
N LEU A 127 0.46 7.39 -10.87
CA LEU A 127 1.06 8.15 -9.79
C LEU A 127 2.36 7.46 -9.37
N SER A 128 3.41 8.22 -9.07
CA SER A 128 4.67 7.71 -8.53
C SER A 128 5.17 8.63 -7.42
N VAL A 129 5.53 8.03 -6.30
CA VAL A 129 6.15 8.69 -5.15
C VAL A 129 7.58 8.19 -5.05
N VAL A 130 8.52 9.12 -5.26
CA VAL A 130 9.96 8.86 -5.23
C VAL A 130 10.59 9.51 -4.00
N SER A 131 11.60 8.85 -3.44
CA SER A 131 12.42 9.45 -2.38
C SER A 131 13.32 10.55 -2.94
N ALA A 132 13.93 11.35 -2.05
CA ALA A 132 14.96 12.33 -2.43
C ALA A 132 16.17 11.69 -3.14
N ALA A 133 16.38 10.38 -2.96
CA ALA A 133 17.40 9.60 -3.66
C ALA A 133 16.91 9.01 -5.00
N ASN A 134 15.76 9.47 -5.51
CA ASN A 134 15.11 8.98 -6.75
C ASN A 134 14.74 7.50 -6.73
N THR A 135 14.53 6.92 -5.55
CA THR A 135 14.04 5.55 -5.41
C THR A 135 12.51 5.55 -5.32
N GLU A 136 11.84 4.84 -6.21
CA GLU A 136 10.39 4.71 -6.17
C GLU A 136 9.95 3.91 -4.93
N GLN A 137 9.09 4.52 -4.11
CA GLN A 137 8.61 3.95 -2.85
C GLN A 137 7.20 3.36 -2.99
N LEU A 138 6.32 4.10 -3.70
CA LEU A 138 4.91 3.78 -3.91
C LEU A 138 4.50 4.27 -5.30
N TYR A 139 3.77 3.45 -6.06
CA TYR A 139 3.19 3.86 -7.34
C TYR A 139 1.88 3.16 -7.63
N ILE A 140 1.12 3.72 -8.57
CA ILE A 140 -0.09 3.11 -9.13
C ILE A 140 0.18 2.81 -10.60
N GLN A 141 0.11 1.54 -10.98
CA GLN A 141 0.29 1.10 -12.36
C GLN A 141 -0.88 1.53 -13.26
N GLY A 142 -0.69 1.51 -14.58
CA GLY A 142 -1.77 1.71 -15.56
C GLY A 142 -2.90 0.68 -15.44
N THR A 143 -2.61 -0.51 -14.90
CA THR A 143 -3.59 -1.55 -14.57
C THR A 143 -4.45 -1.21 -13.34
N GLY A 144 -4.10 -0.17 -12.58
CA GLY A 144 -4.75 0.23 -11.33
C GLY A 144 -4.18 -0.44 -10.08
N GLU A 145 -3.18 -1.32 -10.20
CA GLU A 145 -2.53 -1.94 -9.05
C GLU A 145 -1.68 -0.90 -8.28
N VAL A 146 -1.91 -0.82 -6.96
CA VAL A 146 -1.10 -0.02 -6.04
C VAL A 146 0.08 -0.87 -5.59
N VAL A 147 1.30 -0.40 -5.84
CA VAL A 147 2.53 -1.11 -5.48
C VAL A 147 3.33 -0.32 -4.46
N VAL A 148 3.60 -0.94 -3.31
CA VAL A 148 4.59 -0.49 -2.34
C VAL A 148 5.89 -1.24 -2.64
N SER A 149 6.80 -0.61 -3.37
CA SER A 149 8.08 -1.23 -3.76
C SER A 149 9.08 -1.27 -2.61
N GLN A 150 8.96 -0.34 -1.66
CA GLN A 150 9.88 -0.19 -0.54
C GLN A 150 9.10 -0.02 0.76
N ASN A 151 9.60 -0.61 1.85
CA ASN A 151 9.02 -0.56 3.20
C ASN A 151 7.62 -1.22 3.28
N TYR A 152 6.73 -0.63 4.08
CA TYR A 152 5.45 -1.22 4.46
C TYR A 152 4.27 -0.34 4.08
N PHE A 153 3.14 -0.98 3.80
CA PHE A 153 1.85 -0.32 3.92
C PHE A 153 1.47 -0.26 5.40
N TYR A 154 1.73 0.89 6.04
CA TYR A 154 1.53 1.07 7.49
C TYR A 154 0.17 1.69 7.81
N VAL A 155 -0.65 0.97 8.58
CA VAL A 155 -1.97 1.43 9.04
C VAL A 155 -1.92 1.70 10.54
N ALA A 156 -1.80 2.96 10.93
CA ALA A 156 -1.71 3.37 12.33
C ALA A 156 -3.07 3.48 13.05
N ALA A 157 -4.17 3.51 12.28
CA ALA A 157 -5.51 3.65 12.83
C ALA A 157 -5.94 2.36 13.56
N SER A 158 -6.54 2.49 14.74
CA SER A 158 -6.99 1.34 15.54
C SER A 158 -8.09 0.52 14.87
N GLN A 159 -8.83 1.11 13.92
CA GLN A 159 -9.82 0.40 13.11
C GLN A 159 -9.18 -0.53 12.06
N GLY A 160 -7.88 -0.39 11.81
CA GLY A 160 -7.16 -1.21 10.85
C GLY A 160 -7.56 -0.98 9.39
N MET A 161 -7.26 -1.97 8.55
CA MET A 161 -7.60 -1.98 7.12
C MET A 161 -8.95 -2.67 6.91
N TYR A 162 -9.85 -2.03 6.16
CA TYR A 162 -11.14 -2.59 5.76
C TYR A 162 -11.13 -2.98 4.28
N SER A 163 -11.61 -4.18 3.96
CA SER A 163 -11.72 -4.68 2.59
C SER A 163 -13.05 -5.41 2.36
N ASN A 164 -13.82 -4.98 1.36
CA ASN A 164 -15.03 -5.70 0.93
C ASN A 164 -14.73 -7.00 0.17
N GLY A 165 -13.55 -7.07 -0.45
CA GLY A 165 -13.09 -8.24 -1.19
C GLY A 165 -12.12 -9.11 -0.39
N LEU A 166 -11.58 -10.12 -1.07
CA LEU A 166 -10.57 -11.01 -0.50
C LEU A 166 -9.23 -10.29 -0.33
N ALA A 167 -8.59 -10.47 0.82
CA ALA A 167 -7.17 -10.17 1.01
C ALA A 167 -6.32 -11.38 0.58
N ARG A 168 -5.42 -11.20 -0.39
CA ARG A 168 -4.55 -12.26 -0.92
C ARG A 168 -3.09 -11.98 -0.58
N PHE A 169 -2.43 -12.94 0.05
CA PHE A 169 -1.01 -12.86 0.43
C PHE A 169 -0.24 -14.01 -0.22
N ARG A 170 0.74 -13.71 -1.09
CA ARG A 170 1.57 -14.74 -1.76
C ARG A 170 2.86 -15.07 -1.00
N GLY A 171 3.44 -14.09 -0.30
CA GLY A 171 4.71 -14.22 0.43
C GLY A 171 4.57 -14.61 1.91
N GLY A 172 3.41 -15.14 2.31
CA GLY A 172 3.06 -15.36 3.72
C GLY A 172 2.70 -14.07 4.46
N ILE A 173 2.33 -14.21 5.73
CA ILE A 173 2.13 -13.10 6.67
C ILE A 173 3.10 -13.32 7.82
N THR A 174 4.18 -12.53 7.86
CA THR A 174 5.17 -12.59 8.93
C THR A 174 4.90 -11.51 9.96
N ASN A 175 5.21 -11.78 11.22
CA ASN A 175 5.20 -10.74 12.23
C ASN A 175 6.45 -9.85 12.12
N ASP A 176 6.25 -8.54 12.13
CA ASP A 176 7.30 -7.57 12.44
C ASP A 176 6.94 -6.95 13.80
N GLN A 177 7.41 -7.60 14.88
CA GLN A 177 7.37 -7.18 16.30
C GLN A 177 6.26 -7.70 17.23
N THR A 178 5.19 -8.38 16.77
CA THR A 178 4.13 -8.93 17.67
C THR A 178 3.48 -10.23 17.15
N THR A 179 2.33 -10.66 17.68
CA THR A 179 1.58 -11.84 17.20
C THR A 179 0.66 -11.49 16.02
N LEU A 180 0.62 -12.33 14.99
CA LEU A 180 -0.44 -12.26 13.97
C LEU A 180 -1.75 -12.74 14.60
N SER A 181 -2.66 -11.79 14.83
CA SER A 181 -3.97 -12.07 15.43
C SER A 181 -5.01 -12.18 14.33
N LEU A 182 -5.62 -13.36 14.18
CA LEU A 182 -6.74 -13.59 13.26
C LEU A 182 -8.03 -13.78 14.08
N GLY A 183 -8.98 -12.85 13.94
CA GLY A 183 -10.24 -12.81 14.71
C GLY A 183 -11.09 -11.57 14.36
N GLY A 184 -12.38 -11.60 14.71
CA GLY A 184 -13.35 -10.53 14.41
C GLY A 184 -14.10 -10.03 15.64
N ASN A 185 -14.66 -8.82 15.55
CA ASN A 185 -15.53 -8.18 16.55
C ASN A 185 -14.91 -7.86 17.93
N GLY A 186 -13.67 -7.35 17.95
CA GLY A 186 -13.03 -6.87 19.18
C GLY A 186 -12.58 -7.97 20.15
N SER A 187 -12.72 -9.24 19.77
CA SER A 187 -12.17 -10.37 20.51
C SER A 187 -10.79 -10.71 19.96
N ALA A 188 -9.78 -10.65 20.84
CA ALA A 188 -8.42 -11.02 20.46
C ALA A 188 -8.33 -12.52 20.20
N THR A 189 -7.78 -12.87 19.02
CA THR A 189 -7.11 -14.15 18.70
C THR A 189 -7.96 -15.42 18.74
N ASN A 190 -8.62 -15.75 17.62
CA ASN A 190 -9.10 -17.13 17.39
C ASN A 190 -7.97 -18.04 16.85
N LEU A 191 -6.94 -17.46 16.21
CA LEU A 191 -5.80 -18.19 15.68
C LEU A 191 -4.53 -17.33 15.76
N THR A 192 -3.48 -17.89 16.37
CA THR A 192 -2.11 -17.34 16.39
C THR A 192 -1.21 -18.29 15.59
N LEU A 193 -0.65 -17.82 14.48
CA LEU A 193 0.32 -18.58 13.69
C LEU A 193 1.71 -18.01 13.95
N THR A 194 2.61 -18.81 14.51
CA THR A 194 4.03 -18.48 14.60
C THR A 194 4.75 -19.06 13.40
N SER A 195 5.71 -18.31 12.87
CA SER A 195 6.52 -18.80 11.76
C SER A 195 7.48 -19.88 12.28
N ASN A 196 7.50 -21.02 11.57
CA ASN A 196 8.62 -21.97 11.51
C ASN A 196 8.73 -23.09 12.57
N THR A 197 7.65 -23.76 13.01
CA THR A 197 7.62 -25.26 13.13
C THR A 197 6.38 -25.88 13.76
N LEU A 198 5.49 -25.13 14.43
CA LEU A 198 4.26 -25.70 15.01
C LEU A 198 3.16 -24.62 15.06
N ALA A 199 1.92 -24.98 14.68
CA ALA A 199 0.77 -24.18 15.06
C ALA A 199 0.49 -24.46 16.55
N THR A 200 1.01 -23.62 17.45
CA THR A 200 0.72 -23.70 18.88
C THR A 200 -0.49 -22.83 19.21
N PHE A 201 -1.50 -23.41 19.84
CA PHE A 201 -2.59 -22.66 20.45
C PHE A 201 -2.15 -22.33 21.88
N ALA A 202 -2.19 -21.05 22.26
CA ALA A 202 -1.77 -20.61 23.60
C ALA A 202 -2.79 -20.97 24.72
N GLY A 203 -3.95 -21.48 24.32
CA GLY A 203 -5.00 -21.97 25.21
C GLY A 203 -5.60 -23.28 24.68
N ASP A 204 -6.69 -23.70 25.31
CA ASP A 204 -7.37 -24.94 24.95
C ASP A 204 -7.83 -24.94 23.49
N ILE A 205 -7.62 -26.07 22.80
CA ILE A 205 -8.29 -26.33 21.53
C ILE A 205 -9.64 -26.93 21.90
N ASN A 206 -10.66 -26.08 22.04
CA ASN A 206 -12.00 -26.57 22.31
C ASN A 206 -12.63 -27.09 21.03
N PHE A 207 -12.73 -28.41 20.98
CA PHE A 207 -13.44 -29.13 19.96
C PHE A 207 -14.92 -29.16 20.41
N GLY A 208 -15.76 -28.25 19.90
CA GLY A 208 -17.20 -28.08 20.21
C GLY A 208 -18.11 -29.31 19.99
N ASP A 209 -19.39 -29.13 19.68
CA ASP A 209 -20.32 -30.25 19.55
C ASP A 209 -20.06 -31.08 18.27
N SER A 210 -19.91 -32.40 18.43
CA SER A 210 -19.60 -33.35 17.34
C SER A 210 -18.18 -33.30 16.77
N HIS A 211 -17.16 -33.15 17.62
CA HIS A 211 -15.77 -33.06 17.16
C HIS A 211 -14.98 -34.37 17.26
N PHE A 212 -14.29 -34.69 16.17
CA PHE A 212 -13.34 -35.81 16.06
C PHE A 212 -11.91 -35.25 15.92
N ILE A 213 -10.93 -35.95 16.49
CA ILE A 213 -9.50 -35.74 16.21
C ILE A 213 -9.05 -36.95 15.39
N GLY A 214 -8.73 -36.74 14.10
CA GLY A 214 -8.48 -37.80 13.12
C GLY A 214 -9.77 -38.25 12.43
N ASP A 215 -10.34 -37.38 11.59
CA ASP A 215 -11.69 -37.48 11.03
C ASP A 215 -11.82 -38.41 9.80
N ASP A 216 -10.85 -39.29 9.58
CA ASP A 216 -10.89 -40.28 8.50
C ASP A 216 -10.75 -41.75 9.00
N ALA A 217 -10.78 -42.70 8.08
CA ALA A 217 -10.85 -44.13 8.37
C ALA A 217 -9.51 -44.77 8.78
N ASP A 218 -8.40 -44.00 8.75
CA ASP A 218 -7.03 -44.55 8.85
C ASP A 218 -6.12 -43.77 9.84
N ASP A 219 -6.59 -42.66 10.43
CA ASP A 219 -5.78 -41.85 11.34
C ASP A 219 -5.55 -42.50 12.72
N ASN A 220 -4.29 -42.52 13.16
CA ASN A 220 -3.95 -42.84 14.55
C ASN A 220 -3.97 -41.56 15.40
N LEU A 221 -4.84 -41.48 16.40
CA LEU A 221 -4.71 -40.48 17.45
C LEU A 221 -3.59 -40.88 18.43
N LEU A 222 -2.44 -40.21 18.32
CA LEU A 222 -1.33 -40.40 19.26
C LEU A 222 -1.41 -39.39 20.41
N ILE A 223 -1.77 -39.86 21.60
CA ILE A 223 -1.71 -39.08 22.84
C ILE A 223 -0.46 -39.49 23.60
N GLN A 224 0.48 -38.56 23.80
CA GLN A 224 1.76 -38.80 24.48
C GLN A 224 2.06 -37.71 25.50
N SER A 225 2.70 -38.09 26.59
CA SER A 225 3.25 -37.19 27.60
C SER A 225 4.78 -37.31 27.64
N SER A 226 5.46 -36.28 28.14
CA SER A 226 6.91 -36.27 28.34
C SER A 226 7.29 -36.96 29.66
N ALA A 227 8.60 -37.03 29.94
CA ALA A 227 9.06 -37.55 31.23
C ALA A 227 8.48 -36.74 32.40
N ASN A 228 7.95 -37.46 33.40
CA ASN A 228 7.28 -36.91 34.59
C ASN A 228 5.90 -36.29 34.35
N GLU A 229 5.26 -36.60 33.22
CA GLU A 229 3.90 -36.14 32.90
C GLU A 229 2.94 -37.33 32.76
N ASN A 230 1.67 -37.10 33.12
CA ASN A 230 0.62 -38.10 33.02
C ASN A 230 -0.33 -37.75 31.87
N ILE A 231 -0.84 -38.77 31.19
CA ILE A 231 -2.08 -38.67 30.43
C ILE A 231 -3.21 -38.97 31.42
N ILE A 232 -4.12 -38.02 31.63
CA ILE A 232 -5.30 -38.20 32.47
C ILE A 232 -6.50 -38.36 31.54
N ILE A 233 -7.15 -39.52 31.61
CA ILE A 233 -8.43 -39.78 30.96
C ILE A 233 -9.46 -39.85 32.09
N ASP A 234 -10.20 -38.76 32.27
CA ASP A 234 -11.19 -38.62 33.33
C ASP A 234 -12.55 -38.33 32.71
N SER A 235 -13.56 -39.12 33.09
CA SER A 235 -14.93 -39.01 32.59
C SER A 235 -15.86 -38.93 33.79
N ALA A 236 -16.77 -37.95 33.76
CA ALA A 236 -17.83 -37.85 34.77
C ALA A 236 -18.85 -38.99 34.63
N ASP A 237 -18.95 -39.57 33.43
CA ASP A 237 -19.77 -40.74 33.11
C ASP A 237 -18.83 -41.92 32.77
N ASP A 238 -19.08 -42.61 31.65
CA ASP A 238 -18.30 -43.78 31.27
C ASP A 238 -17.07 -43.41 30.41
N LEU A 239 -16.05 -44.26 30.49
CA LEU A 239 -15.00 -44.36 29.48
C LEU A 239 -15.33 -45.53 28.55
N ILE A 240 -15.69 -45.23 27.31
CA ILE A 240 -15.99 -46.24 26.29
C ILE A 240 -14.74 -46.43 25.41
N LEU A 241 -14.20 -47.65 25.42
CA LEU A 241 -13.09 -48.07 24.57
C LEU A 241 -13.60 -49.06 23.51
N ASP A 242 -14.01 -48.54 22.35
CA ASP A 242 -14.52 -49.34 21.23
C ASP A 242 -13.42 -49.55 20.17
N ALA A 243 -12.60 -50.57 20.38
CA ALA A 243 -11.49 -50.89 19.48
C ALA A 243 -11.93 -51.92 18.42
N GLY A 244 -12.05 -51.48 17.16
CA GLY A 244 -12.31 -52.38 16.02
C GLY A 244 -11.22 -53.44 15.77
N GLY A 245 -10.03 -53.27 16.37
CA GLY A 245 -8.93 -54.23 16.33
C GLY A 245 -9.10 -55.46 17.25
N ASN A 246 -10.21 -55.56 17.98
CA ASN A 246 -10.59 -56.62 18.95
C ASN A 246 -9.92 -56.55 20.34
N ASP A 247 -8.97 -55.65 20.56
CA ASP A 247 -8.24 -55.60 21.82
C ASP A 247 -7.84 -54.20 22.31
N ILE A 248 -7.81 -54.06 23.64
CA ILE A 248 -7.20 -52.95 24.37
C ILE A 248 -5.87 -53.46 24.94
N ARG A 249 -4.76 -52.89 24.49
CA ARG A 249 -3.41 -53.42 24.76
C ARG A 249 -2.67 -52.58 25.79
N PHE A 250 -2.04 -53.26 26.75
CA PHE A 250 -1.16 -52.64 27.75
C PHE A 250 0.29 -52.93 27.42
N LYS A 251 1.07 -51.86 27.19
CA LYS A 251 2.47 -51.94 26.78
C LYS A 251 3.37 -51.15 27.71
N VAL A 252 4.61 -51.61 27.87
CA VAL A 252 5.71 -50.88 28.49
C VAL A 252 6.92 -50.96 27.57
N ASN A 253 7.56 -49.84 27.25
CA ASN A 253 8.71 -49.78 26.35
C ASN A 253 8.51 -50.61 25.05
N SER A 254 7.35 -50.44 24.41
CA SER A 254 6.94 -51.15 23.19
C SER A 254 6.67 -52.65 23.32
N VAL A 255 6.78 -53.25 24.51
CA VAL A 255 6.44 -54.65 24.79
C VAL A 255 5.04 -54.75 25.39
N GLU A 256 4.16 -55.56 24.81
CA GLU A 256 2.82 -55.86 25.36
C GLU A 256 2.97 -56.82 26.54
N TYR A 257 2.49 -56.43 27.72
CA TYR A 257 2.51 -57.28 28.91
C TYR A 257 1.13 -57.83 29.27
N GLY A 258 0.06 -57.22 28.77
CA GLY A 258 -1.28 -57.77 28.89
C GLY A 258 -2.28 -57.04 27.99
N LYS A 259 -3.48 -57.58 27.91
CA LYS A 259 -4.59 -56.96 27.17
C LYS A 259 -5.95 -57.41 27.66
N PHE A 260 -6.95 -56.59 27.35
CA PHE A 260 -8.35 -57.01 27.32
C PHE A 260 -8.73 -57.29 25.88
N LYS A 261 -9.29 -58.46 25.59
CA LYS A 261 -9.68 -58.84 24.24
C LYS A 261 -11.08 -59.42 24.21
N ASN A 262 -11.79 -59.17 23.10
CA ASN A 262 -12.92 -59.98 22.71
C ASN A 262 -12.38 -61.33 22.19
N ASP A 263 -12.71 -62.41 22.88
CA ASP A 263 -12.34 -63.77 22.49
C ASP A 263 -13.56 -64.54 21.99
N SER A 264 -13.92 -64.31 20.72
CA SER A 264 -15.09 -64.94 20.10
C SER A 264 -16.41 -64.64 20.83
N GLY A 265 -16.55 -63.43 21.37
CA GLY A 265 -17.70 -62.98 22.14
C GLY A 265 -17.46 -62.95 23.65
N ASP A 266 -16.43 -63.61 24.16
CA ASP A 266 -16.08 -63.61 25.57
C ASP A 266 -15.13 -62.45 25.94
N PHE A 267 -15.25 -61.92 27.15
CA PHE A 267 -14.27 -60.98 27.69
C PHE A 267 -13.08 -61.75 28.27
N ALA A 268 -11.89 -61.58 27.70
CA ALA A 268 -10.68 -62.22 28.16
C ALA A 268 -9.64 -61.22 28.70
N ILE A 269 -9.09 -61.55 29.88
CA ILE A 269 -7.88 -60.92 30.43
C ILE A 269 -6.70 -61.82 30.05
N PHE A 270 -5.76 -61.30 29.27
CA PHE A 270 -4.70 -62.10 28.66
C PHE A 270 -3.31 -61.66 29.14
N SER A 271 -2.52 -62.60 29.67
CA SER A 271 -1.08 -62.41 29.93
C SER A 271 -0.30 -62.61 28.63
N SER A 272 0.31 -61.53 28.12
CA SER A 272 0.91 -61.55 26.76
C SER A 272 2.36 -62.04 26.70
N ILE A 273 2.98 -62.32 27.85
CA ILE A 273 4.39 -62.73 27.93
C ILE A 273 4.43 -64.19 28.41
N GLN A 274 5.20 -65.01 27.71
CA GLN A 274 5.39 -66.42 28.06
C GLN A 274 5.93 -66.59 29.48
N ASP A 275 5.39 -67.58 30.20
CA ASP A 275 5.76 -67.94 31.57
C ASP A 275 5.64 -66.73 32.53
N LYS A 276 4.67 -65.85 32.28
CA LYS A 276 4.32 -64.73 33.17
C LYS A 276 2.91 -64.84 33.69
N ASP A 277 2.77 -64.49 34.95
CA ASP A 277 1.53 -64.61 35.68
C ASP A 277 0.61 -63.41 35.50
N ILE A 278 -0.68 -63.64 35.75
CA ILE A 278 -1.62 -62.59 36.14
C ILE A 278 -1.58 -62.48 37.67
N LEU A 279 -1.26 -61.28 38.17
CA LEU A 279 -1.14 -60.99 39.60
C LEU A 279 -2.29 -60.08 40.06
N PHE A 280 -3.09 -60.55 41.02
CA PHE A 280 -4.03 -59.70 41.74
C PHE A 280 -3.36 -59.24 43.03
N LYS A 281 -2.98 -57.96 43.07
CA LYS A 281 -2.24 -57.36 44.18
C LYS A 281 -3.10 -56.35 44.92
N GLY A 282 -2.86 -56.21 46.22
CA GLY A 282 -3.57 -55.26 47.08
C GLY A 282 -2.64 -54.71 48.15
N ASN A 283 -3.09 -53.65 48.81
CA ASN A 283 -2.45 -53.14 50.03
C ASN A 283 -3.14 -53.76 51.24
N ASP A 284 -2.40 -54.56 52.00
CA ASP A 284 -2.85 -55.14 53.27
C ASP A 284 -1.90 -54.69 54.39
N GLY A 285 -2.44 -53.93 55.34
CA GLY A 285 -1.66 -53.39 56.46
C GLY A 285 -0.52 -52.42 56.07
N GLY A 286 -0.62 -51.71 54.95
CA GLY A 286 0.40 -50.78 54.47
C GLY A 286 1.48 -51.42 53.59
N SER A 287 1.38 -52.73 53.34
CA SER A 287 2.29 -53.48 52.46
C SER A 287 1.57 -53.99 51.23
N THR A 288 2.24 -53.99 50.07
CA THR A 288 1.70 -54.64 48.89
C THR A 288 1.86 -56.16 49.00
N ILE A 289 0.75 -56.90 48.89
CA ILE A 289 0.72 -58.37 48.85
C ILE A 289 0.23 -58.86 47.48
N THR A 290 0.53 -60.11 47.13
CA THR A 290 -0.12 -60.83 46.03
C THR A 290 -1.22 -61.70 46.62
N ALA A 291 -2.49 -61.37 46.35
CA ALA A 291 -3.64 -62.11 46.87
C ALA A 291 -3.95 -63.35 46.02
N LEU A 292 -3.75 -63.26 44.71
CA LEU A 292 -3.89 -64.37 43.77
C LEU A 292 -2.86 -64.23 42.65
N GLN A 293 -2.25 -65.36 42.30
CA GLN A 293 -1.36 -65.51 41.16
C GLN A 293 -1.92 -66.63 40.28
N LEU A 294 -2.10 -66.32 39.00
CA LEU A 294 -2.50 -67.30 37.98
C LEU A 294 -1.34 -67.48 37.01
N ASP A 295 -0.80 -68.70 36.98
CA ASP A 295 0.23 -69.14 36.06
C ASP A 295 -0.39 -69.32 34.66
N MET A 296 0.23 -68.77 33.62
CA MET A 296 -0.32 -68.66 32.26
C MET A 296 0.63 -69.23 31.20
#